data_AF-A0AAV5GIF5-F1
#
_entry.id   AF-A0AAV5GIF5-F1
#
_cell.length_a   1.000
_cell.length_b   1.000
_cell.length_c   1.000
_cell.angle_alpha   90.00
_cell.angle_beta   90.00
_cell.angle_gamma   90.00
#
_symmetry.space_group_name_H-M   'P 1'
#
loop_
_entity.id
_entity.type
_entity.pdbx_description
1 polymer ?
#
loop_
_entity_poly.entity_id
_entity_poly.type
_entity_poly.pdbx_seq_one_letter_code
_entity_poly.pdbx_strand_id
1 'polypeptide(L)'
;MAKKPLTEAQESRLIRHLDQQLLRLSGGLESRHSGPSARLPTLAAFLDEALALLAFILSIPSAPPSAALRTAYALQLTGYLPTALDGYTLLDEQLDPLFAALARFDQGWVAILEGRDWSSQRGAAEPATASATGAGVPHAAASGMRTTDRVRLESLVAETKSTLAASLGLPDFVPLEHDPFQDLLDPFAARPREPVRLEELQRPACGGGDLQYEGVEAGDEAAMEPASAGATPSLVSDGSHAGDGDEVMSVDTAVATPSDDAALDEDDEDGVDFEEVAAVSMDPSPLPSYQPHERLSGAYAEAAAADGSFSIHFTDIPPPTLQDGELSLQQGATPITGQRRGFDPDEEYPLTEEEGDPIGGNGVTGPGHEDAGEHEDGIDDKTRDRVKSVFEQTERALALLRAQAAAAA
;
A
#
# COMPACT_ATOMS: atom_id res chain seq x y z
N MET A 1 14.77 -27.67 -0.71
CA MET A 1 16.14 -27.19 -1.04
C MET A 1 16.02 -25.70 -1.30
N ALA A 2 16.87 -24.87 -0.71
CA ALA A 2 16.82 -23.42 -0.96
C ALA A 2 17.02 -23.13 -2.45
N LYS A 3 16.14 -22.30 -3.03
CA LYS A 3 16.27 -21.90 -4.44
C LYS A 3 17.55 -21.05 -4.59
N LYS A 4 18.36 -21.37 -5.61
CA LYS A 4 19.56 -20.59 -5.94
C LYS A 4 19.14 -19.16 -6.33
N PRO A 5 19.84 -18.11 -5.90
CA PRO A 5 19.57 -16.75 -6.35
C PRO A 5 19.69 -16.64 -7.87
N LEU A 6 18.95 -15.70 -8.45
CA LEU A 6 18.96 -15.43 -9.88
C LEU A 6 20.32 -14.84 -10.29
N THR A 7 20.72 -15.08 -11.54
CA THR A 7 21.87 -14.36 -12.10
C THR A 7 21.46 -12.95 -12.53
N GLU A 8 22.39 -12.01 -12.57
CA GLU A 8 22.11 -10.61 -12.97
C GLU A 8 21.41 -10.49 -14.33
N ALA A 9 21.80 -11.32 -15.30
CA ALA A 9 21.16 -11.40 -16.60
C ALA A 9 19.72 -11.94 -16.52
N GLN A 10 19.44 -12.88 -15.61
CA GLN A 10 18.08 -13.37 -15.35
C GLN A 10 17.24 -12.30 -14.67
N GLU A 11 17.79 -11.60 -13.68
CA GLU A 11 17.12 -10.50 -13.00
C GLU A 11 16.77 -9.37 -13.98
N SER A 12 17.70 -8.96 -14.84
CA SER A 12 17.47 -7.91 -15.83
C SER A 12 16.34 -8.26 -16.81
N ARG A 13 16.27 -9.52 -17.26
CA ARG A 13 15.18 -10.01 -18.12
C ARG A 13 13.86 -10.09 -17.38
N LEU A 14 13.90 -10.52 -16.12
CA LEU A 14 12.74 -10.60 -15.24
C LEU A 14 12.12 -9.21 -14.99
N ILE A 15 12.95 -8.22 -14.65
CA ILE A 15 12.55 -6.81 -14.47
C ILE A 15 11.81 -6.31 -15.71
N ARG A 16 12.45 -6.40 -16.88
CA ARG A 16 11.84 -5.97 -18.15
C ARG A 16 10.51 -6.66 -18.42
N HIS A 17 10.40 -7.95 -18.10
CA HIS A 17 9.17 -8.69 -18.27
C HIS A 17 8.08 -8.21 -17.30
N LEU A 18 8.39 -8.07 -16.02
CA LEU A 18 7.46 -7.60 -14.98
C LEU A 18 6.99 -6.17 -15.26
N ASP A 19 7.89 -5.26 -15.62
CA ASP A 19 7.54 -3.88 -16.00
C ASP A 19 6.56 -3.86 -17.17
N GLN A 20 6.82 -4.69 -18.20
CA GLN A 20 5.92 -4.81 -19.34
C GLN A 20 4.55 -5.38 -18.93
N GLN A 21 4.50 -6.36 -18.02
CA GLN A 21 3.22 -6.91 -17.55
C GLN A 21 2.46 -5.92 -16.67
N LEU A 22 3.13 -5.18 -15.80
CA LEU A 22 2.47 -4.18 -14.95
C LEU A 22 1.98 -2.98 -15.77
N LEU A 23 2.74 -2.52 -16.76
CA LEU A 23 2.28 -1.50 -17.71
C LEU A 23 1.04 -1.96 -18.50
N ARG A 24 1.03 -3.25 -18.87
CA ARG A 24 -0.11 -3.89 -19.53
C ARG A 24 -1.34 -3.96 -18.63
N LEU A 25 -1.14 -4.31 -17.35
CA LEU A 25 -2.20 -4.37 -16.34
C LEU A 25 -2.77 -2.97 -16.07
N SER A 26 -1.91 -1.96 -15.86
CA SER A 26 -2.33 -0.58 -15.58
C SER A 26 -3.05 0.05 -16.77
N GLY A 27 -2.51 -0.10 -17.99
CA GLY A 27 -3.21 0.38 -19.19
C GLY A 27 -4.54 -0.34 -19.43
N GLY A 28 -4.63 -1.63 -19.11
CA GLY A 28 -5.88 -2.38 -19.12
C GLY A 28 -6.90 -1.87 -18.09
N LEU A 29 -6.43 -1.49 -16.90
CA LEU A 29 -7.24 -0.91 -15.85
C LEU A 29 -7.76 0.48 -16.26
N GLU A 30 -6.91 1.35 -16.79
CA GLU A 30 -7.30 2.70 -17.26
C GLU A 30 -8.31 2.63 -18.43
N SER A 31 -8.11 1.71 -19.37
CA SER A 31 -8.99 1.53 -20.53
C SER A 31 -10.23 0.68 -20.29
N ARG A 32 -10.52 0.29 -19.02
CA ARG A 32 -11.65 -0.58 -18.67
C ARG A 32 -13.02 -0.07 -19.14
N HIS A 33 -13.17 1.26 -19.27
CA HIS A 33 -14.41 1.91 -19.72
C HIS A 33 -14.43 2.23 -21.23
N SER A 34 -13.37 1.90 -21.99
CA SER A 34 -13.25 2.23 -23.42
C SER A 34 -14.16 1.39 -24.34
N GLY A 35 -15.08 0.61 -23.79
CA GLY A 35 -16.08 -0.16 -24.53
C GLY A 35 -15.83 -1.68 -24.52
N PRO A 36 -16.53 -2.44 -25.39
CA PRO A 36 -16.50 -3.90 -25.38
C PRO A 36 -15.15 -4.51 -25.79
N SER A 37 -14.25 -3.72 -26.38
CA SER A 37 -12.88 -4.11 -26.73
C SER A 37 -11.87 -3.87 -25.60
N ALA A 38 -12.31 -3.35 -24.44
CA ALA A 38 -11.45 -3.18 -23.29
C ALA A 38 -10.85 -4.53 -22.86
N ARG A 39 -9.55 -4.54 -22.52
CA ARG A 39 -8.83 -5.77 -22.18
C ARG A 39 -9.26 -6.36 -20.85
N LEU A 40 -9.53 -5.50 -19.86
CA LEU A 40 -9.94 -5.87 -18.51
C LEU A 40 -11.33 -5.25 -18.24
N PRO A 41 -12.39 -5.74 -18.93
CA PRO A 41 -13.71 -5.12 -18.85
C PRO A 41 -14.41 -5.42 -17.51
N THR A 42 -13.95 -6.43 -16.77
CA THR A 42 -14.56 -6.88 -15.51
C THR A 42 -13.53 -7.02 -14.40
N LEU A 43 -13.98 -6.91 -13.15
CA LEU A 43 -13.15 -7.14 -11.98
C LEU A 43 -12.54 -8.55 -11.97
N ALA A 44 -13.31 -9.57 -12.37
CA ALA A 44 -12.81 -10.94 -12.43
C ALA A 44 -11.61 -11.08 -13.38
N ALA A 45 -11.68 -10.48 -14.58
CA ALA A 45 -10.58 -10.48 -15.54
C ALA A 45 -9.32 -9.77 -14.98
N PHE A 46 -9.52 -8.64 -14.30
CA PHE A 46 -8.43 -7.95 -13.61
C PHE A 46 -7.81 -8.81 -12.51
N LEU A 47 -8.62 -9.41 -11.64
CA LEU A 47 -8.15 -10.25 -10.53
C LEU A 47 -7.40 -11.49 -11.03
N ASP A 48 -7.87 -12.13 -12.10
CA ASP A 48 -7.19 -13.27 -12.70
C ASP A 48 -5.79 -12.87 -13.23
N GLU A 49 -5.68 -11.74 -13.93
CA GLU A 49 -4.39 -11.24 -14.42
C GLU A 49 -3.47 -10.83 -13.26
N ALA A 50 -4.01 -10.14 -12.25
CA ALA A 50 -3.27 -9.75 -11.06
C ALA A 50 -2.79 -10.96 -10.24
N LEU A 51 -3.61 -11.99 -10.06
CA LEU A 51 -3.24 -13.21 -9.35
C LEU A 51 -2.19 -14.03 -10.10
N ALA A 52 -2.24 -14.06 -11.44
CA ALA A 52 -1.21 -14.69 -12.25
C ALA A 52 0.14 -13.98 -12.06
N LEU A 53 0.14 -12.64 -12.06
CA LEU A 53 1.34 -11.85 -11.79
C LEU A 53 1.84 -12.00 -10.36
N LEU A 54 0.94 -12.04 -9.37
CA LEU A 54 1.30 -12.30 -7.98
C LEU A 54 1.99 -13.66 -7.86
N ALA A 55 1.41 -14.72 -8.41
CA ALA A 55 2.01 -16.06 -8.37
C ALA A 55 3.39 -16.10 -9.03
N PHE A 56 3.58 -15.34 -10.12
CA PHE A 56 4.87 -15.20 -10.79
C PHE A 56 5.88 -14.42 -9.94
N ILE A 57 5.50 -13.29 -9.34
CA ILE A 57 6.34 -12.52 -8.40
C ILE A 57 6.73 -13.37 -7.19
N LEU A 58 5.79 -14.15 -6.64
CA LEU A 58 6.05 -15.04 -5.50
C LEU A 58 6.99 -16.20 -5.85
N SER A 59 7.10 -16.56 -7.13
CA SER A 59 8.04 -17.59 -7.60
C SER A 59 9.50 -17.15 -7.52
N ILE A 60 9.75 -15.84 -7.44
CA ILE A 60 11.09 -15.24 -7.29
C ILE A 60 11.72 -15.74 -5.97
N PRO A 61 13.00 -16.19 -5.98
CA PRO A 61 13.65 -16.68 -4.78
C PRO A 61 13.59 -15.65 -3.63
N SER A 62 13.28 -16.15 -2.43
CA SER A 62 13.34 -15.37 -1.19
C SER A 62 14.77 -15.04 -0.74
N ALA A 63 15.79 -15.62 -1.38
CA ALA A 63 17.19 -15.35 -1.09
C ALA A 63 17.65 -13.99 -1.68
N PRO A 64 18.47 -13.21 -0.95
CA PRO A 64 19.09 -12.00 -1.50
C PRO A 64 20.00 -12.30 -2.71
N PRO A 65 20.10 -11.38 -3.70
CA PRO A 65 19.49 -10.06 -3.75
C PRO A 65 18.03 -10.04 -4.26
N SER A 66 17.57 -11.14 -4.87
CA SER A 66 16.26 -11.23 -5.55
C SER A 66 15.05 -11.01 -4.62
N ALA A 67 15.22 -11.18 -3.31
CA ALA A 67 14.21 -10.91 -2.28
C ALA A 67 13.68 -9.45 -2.31
N ALA A 68 14.57 -8.48 -2.53
CA ALA A 68 14.20 -7.07 -2.59
C ALA A 68 13.33 -6.79 -3.82
N LEU A 69 13.67 -7.41 -4.95
CA LEU A 69 12.91 -7.32 -6.20
C LEU A 69 11.52 -7.93 -6.03
N ARG A 70 11.42 -9.11 -5.40
CA ARG A 70 10.13 -9.74 -5.06
C ARG A 70 9.24 -8.81 -4.24
N THR A 71 9.81 -8.16 -3.23
CA THR A 71 9.08 -7.22 -2.36
C THR A 71 8.61 -5.98 -3.13
N ALA A 72 9.51 -5.36 -3.90
CA ALA A 72 9.20 -4.14 -4.65
C ALA A 72 8.04 -4.33 -5.64
N TYR A 73 8.07 -5.41 -6.42
CA TYR A 73 7.00 -5.71 -7.38
C TYR A 73 5.71 -6.17 -6.71
N ALA A 74 5.77 -6.87 -5.58
CA ALA A 74 4.57 -7.21 -4.82
C ALA A 74 3.89 -5.95 -4.25
N LEU A 75 4.66 -4.99 -3.74
CA LEU A 75 4.15 -3.68 -3.29
C LEU A 75 3.47 -2.94 -4.43
N GLN A 76 4.13 -2.87 -5.60
CA GLN A 76 3.57 -2.20 -6.77
C GLN A 76 2.27 -2.87 -7.24
N LEU A 77 2.24 -4.21 -7.31
CA LEU A 77 1.05 -4.94 -7.72
C LEU A 77 -0.13 -4.71 -6.73
N THR A 78 0.17 -4.72 -5.43
CA THR A 78 -0.84 -4.47 -4.39
C THR A 78 -1.39 -3.04 -4.48
N GLY A 79 -0.58 -2.08 -4.89
CA GLY A 79 -1.00 -0.70 -5.12
C GLY A 79 -2.06 -0.51 -6.21
N TYR A 80 -2.28 -1.49 -7.09
CA TYR A 80 -3.38 -1.43 -8.07
C TYR A 80 -4.73 -1.89 -7.49
N LEU A 81 -4.75 -2.55 -6.34
CA LEU A 81 -5.99 -3.08 -5.77
C LEU A 81 -6.99 -1.97 -5.37
N PRO A 82 -6.61 -0.91 -4.63
CA PRO A 82 -7.54 0.16 -4.29
C PRO A 82 -8.17 0.81 -5.54
N THR A 83 -7.34 1.18 -6.51
CA THR A 83 -7.81 1.79 -7.77
C THR A 83 -8.74 0.87 -8.55
N ALA A 84 -8.50 -0.44 -8.54
CA ALA A 84 -9.39 -1.40 -9.17
C ALA A 84 -10.72 -1.56 -8.42
N LEU A 85 -10.69 -1.63 -7.09
CA LEU A 85 -11.89 -1.73 -6.27
C LEU A 85 -12.81 -0.51 -6.42
N ASP A 86 -12.22 0.68 -6.52
CA ASP A 86 -12.95 1.92 -6.80
C ASP A 86 -13.47 1.98 -8.25
N GLY A 87 -12.66 1.47 -9.19
CA GLY A 87 -12.92 1.58 -10.61
C GLY A 87 -13.91 0.57 -11.20
N TYR A 88 -14.16 -0.55 -10.53
CA TYR A 88 -15.10 -1.59 -10.95
C TYR A 88 -16.34 -1.60 -10.06
N THR A 89 -17.51 -1.79 -10.67
CA THR A 89 -18.76 -2.00 -9.93
C THR A 89 -18.75 -3.37 -9.24
N LEU A 90 -18.81 -3.40 -7.91
CA LEU A 90 -18.89 -4.63 -7.13
C LEU A 90 -20.32 -5.19 -7.14
N LEU A 91 -20.50 -6.35 -7.75
CA LEU A 91 -21.76 -7.11 -7.69
C LEU A 91 -21.64 -8.23 -6.66
N ASP A 92 -22.77 -8.63 -6.05
CA ASP A 92 -22.80 -9.69 -5.02
C ASP A 92 -22.14 -11.00 -5.49
N GLU A 93 -22.35 -11.37 -6.75
CA GLU A 93 -21.75 -12.57 -7.38
C GLU A 93 -20.21 -12.50 -7.51
N GLN A 94 -19.63 -11.30 -7.44
CA GLN A 94 -18.19 -11.06 -7.55
C GLN A 94 -17.50 -10.99 -6.18
N LEU A 95 -18.25 -10.93 -5.08
CA LEU A 95 -17.68 -10.80 -3.74
C LEU A 95 -16.87 -12.05 -3.36
N ASP A 96 -17.39 -13.23 -3.61
CA ASP A 96 -16.68 -14.48 -3.32
C ASP A 96 -15.34 -14.62 -4.05
N PRO A 97 -15.24 -14.45 -5.38
CA PRO A 97 -13.95 -14.47 -6.06
C PRO A 97 -13.03 -13.33 -5.63
N LEU A 98 -13.58 -12.14 -5.31
CA LEU A 98 -12.80 -11.03 -4.78
C LEU A 98 -12.14 -11.37 -3.44
N PHE A 99 -12.92 -11.84 -2.46
CA PHE A 99 -12.38 -12.22 -1.15
C PHE A 99 -11.40 -13.39 -1.26
N ALA A 100 -11.63 -14.35 -2.16
CA ALA A 100 -10.68 -15.42 -2.44
C ALA A 100 -9.36 -14.89 -3.03
N ALA A 101 -9.42 -13.88 -3.91
CA ALA A 101 -8.24 -13.22 -4.45
C ALA A 101 -7.47 -12.45 -3.35
N LEU A 102 -8.16 -11.65 -2.54
CA LEU A 102 -7.56 -10.91 -1.43
C LEU A 102 -6.91 -11.86 -0.40
N ALA A 103 -7.53 -13.00 -0.11
CA ALA A 103 -6.93 -14.03 0.74
C ALA A 103 -5.63 -14.61 0.16
N ARG A 104 -5.50 -14.68 -1.18
CA ARG A 104 -4.23 -15.09 -1.82
C ARG A 104 -3.18 -13.99 -1.77
N PHE A 105 -3.57 -12.72 -1.89
CA PHE A 105 -2.66 -11.59 -1.64
C PHE A 105 -2.13 -11.63 -0.20
N ASP A 106 -3.02 -11.83 0.78
CA ASP A 106 -2.65 -11.96 2.20
C ASP A 106 -1.65 -13.10 2.43
N GLN A 107 -1.93 -14.30 1.92
CA GLN A 107 -1.00 -15.43 2.00
C GLN A 107 0.33 -15.17 1.29
N GLY A 108 0.30 -14.48 0.15
CA GLY A 108 1.49 -14.07 -0.59
C GLY A 108 2.36 -13.12 0.23
N TRP A 109 1.76 -12.14 0.89
CA TRP A 109 2.45 -11.20 1.77
C TRP A 109 3.03 -11.87 3.01
N VAL A 110 2.29 -12.76 3.67
CA VAL A 110 2.83 -13.58 4.77
C VAL A 110 4.07 -14.35 4.30
N ALA A 111 4.04 -14.94 3.10
CA ALA A 111 5.19 -15.64 2.54
C ALA A 111 6.40 -14.72 2.32
N ILE A 112 6.19 -13.48 1.87
CA ILE A 112 7.24 -12.48 1.68
C ILE A 112 7.81 -12.04 3.03
N LEU A 113 6.94 -11.68 3.97
CA LEU A 113 7.32 -11.21 5.31
C LEU A 113 8.12 -12.27 6.08
N GLU A 114 7.78 -13.54 5.92
CA GLU A 114 8.51 -14.65 6.55
C GLU A 114 9.75 -15.11 5.76
N GLY A 115 10.02 -14.53 4.60
CA GLY A 115 11.13 -14.94 3.73
C GLY A 115 10.99 -16.37 3.21
N ARG A 116 9.74 -16.85 3.01
CA ARG A 116 9.45 -18.21 2.51
C ARG A 116 9.33 -18.25 1.00
N ASP A 117 9.81 -19.36 0.42
CA ASP A 117 9.60 -19.66 -0.98
C ASP A 117 8.14 -20.07 -1.24
N TRP A 118 7.59 -19.63 -2.37
CA TRP A 118 6.25 -19.98 -2.81
C TRP A 118 6.23 -21.24 -3.66
N SER A 119 5.21 -22.08 -3.47
CA SER A 119 4.92 -23.23 -4.30
C SER A 119 3.74 -22.93 -5.23
N SER A 120 4.03 -22.75 -6.52
CA SER A 120 3.02 -22.52 -7.56
C SER A 120 2.05 -23.69 -7.71
N GLN A 121 2.48 -24.92 -7.42
CA GLN A 121 1.61 -26.11 -7.48
C GLN A 121 0.55 -26.09 -6.38
N ARG A 122 0.91 -25.64 -5.18
CA ARG A 122 -0.01 -25.59 -4.04
C ARG A 122 -0.79 -24.29 -3.97
N GLY A 123 -0.29 -23.23 -4.63
CA GLY A 123 -0.81 -21.87 -4.46
C GLY A 123 -0.65 -21.39 -3.01
N ALA A 124 0.42 -21.83 -2.35
CA ALA A 124 0.70 -21.49 -0.96
C ALA A 124 2.21 -21.47 -0.70
N ALA A 125 2.62 -20.78 0.37
CA ALA A 125 4.00 -20.81 0.84
C ALA A 125 4.42 -22.23 1.22
N GLU A 126 5.65 -22.62 0.87
CA GLU A 126 6.16 -23.92 1.30
C GLU A 126 6.23 -23.97 2.83
N PRO A 127 5.85 -25.10 3.46
CA PRO A 127 6.03 -25.25 4.88
C PRO A 127 7.53 -25.10 5.18
N ALA A 128 7.87 -24.37 6.23
CA ALA A 128 9.25 -24.28 6.68
C ALA A 128 9.74 -25.71 6.96
N THR A 129 10.53 -26.26 6.03
CA THR A 129 11.03 -27.63 6.20
C THR A 129 11.95 -27.61 7.40
N ALA A 130 11.59 -28.36 8.45
CA ALA A 130 12.32 -28.43 9.72
C ALA A 130 13.81 -28.81 9.59
N SER A 131 14.29 -29.13 8.37
CA SER A 131 15.65 -29.56 8.04
C SER A 131 16.72 -28.45 8.07
N ALA A 132 16.38 -27.19 8.39
CA ALA A 132 17.36 -26.14 8.66
C ALA A 132 17.68 -25.97 10.16
N THR A 133 17.32 -26.95 11.00
CA THR A 133 17.63 -27.01 12.45
C THR A 133 19.12 -27.27 12.77
N GLY A 134 20.01 -27.13 11.80
CA GLY A 134 21.45 -27.10 12.02
C GLY A 134 21.87 -25.77 12.65
N ALA A 135 21.77 -25.69 13.99
CA ALA A 135 22.42 -24.72 14.87
C ALA A 135 22.08 -23.22 14.65
N GLY A 136 20.92 -22.80 15.19
CA GLY A 136 20.89 -21.64 16.10
C GLY A 136 20.94 -20.22 15.53
N VAL A 137 20.95 -20.00 14.21
CA VAL A 137 20.78 -18.64 13.69
C VAL A 137 19.29 -18.30 13.66
N PRO A 138 18.81 -17.37 14.50
CA PRO A 138 17.40 -17.02 14.55
C PRO A 138 16.95 -16.53 13.16
N HIS A 139 15.82 -17.05 12.71
CA HIS A 139 15.15 -16.71 11.45
C HIS A 139 14.75 -15.22 11.35
N ALA A 140 15.03 -14.42 12.39
CA ALA A 140 14.74 -12.99 12.50
C ALA A 140 15.43 -12.12 11.44
N ALA A 141 16.49 -12.61 10.78
CA ALA A 141 17.13 -11.89 9.67
C ALA A 141 16.47 -12.14 8.29
N ALA A 142 15.51 -13.06 8.18
CA ALA A 142 15.14 -13.66 6.89
C ALA A 142 14.22 -12.81 6.00
N SER A 143 13.44 -11.87 6.56
CA SER A 143 12.58 -11.03 5.70
C SER A 143 13.42 -10.07 4.86
N GLY A 144 14.55 -9.57 5.39
CA GLY A 144 15.35 -8.52 4.76
C GLY A 144 14.58 -7.23 4.42
N MET A 145 13.30 -7.14 4.78
CA MET A 145 12.40 -6.09 4.35
C MET A 145 12.69 -4.79 5.10
N ARG A 146 12.89 -3.72 4.34
CA ARG A 146 13.23 -2.41 4.89
C ARG A 146 12.06 -1.86 5.70
N THR A 147 12.33 -1.02 6.69
CA THR A 147 11.29 -0.35 7.49
C THR A 147 10.36 0.47 6.61
N THR A 148 10.90 1.14 5.57
CA THR A 148 10.12 1.89 4.58
C THR A 148 9.11 1.03 3.84
N ASP A 149 9.52 -0.19 3.45
CA ASP A 149 8.68 -1.13 2.71
C ASP A 149 7.55 -1.67 3.61
N ARG A 150 7.82 -1.84 4.91
CA ARG A 150 6.81 -2.22 5.92
C ARG A 150 5.74 -1.15 6.07
N VAL A 151 6.15 0.10 6.30
CA VAL A 151 5.21 1.22 6.44
C VAL A 151 4.38 1.36 5.17
N ARG A 152 5.00 1.23 3.99
CA ARG A 152 4.28 1.28 2.72
C ARG A 152 3.26 0.14 2.56
N LEU A 153 3.62 -1.08 2.94
CA LEU A 153 2.67 -2.21 2.93
C LEU A 153 1.49 -1.95 3.87
N GLU A 154 1.75 -1.44 5.07
CA GLU A 154 0.71 -1.11 6.05
C GLU A 154 -0.27 -0.08 5.50
N SER A 155 0.24 1.01 4.89
CA SER A 155 -0.60 2.01 4.24
C SER A 155 -1.44 1.41 3.11
N LEU A 156 -0.85 0.57 2.25
CA LEU A 156 -1.58 -0.06 1.14
C LEU A 156 -2.68 -1.03 1.62
N VAL A 157 -2.41 -1.78 2.68
CA VAL A 157 -3.41 -2.70 3.28
C VAL A 157 -4.56 -1.91 3.88
N ALA A 158 -4.27 -0.83 4.62
CA ALA A 158 -5.28 0.05 5.19
C ALA A 158 -6.14 0.72 4.09
N GLU A 159 -5.49 1.26 3.05
CA GLU A 159 -6.16 1.87 1.90
C GLU A 159 -7.06 0.85 1.18
N THR A 160 -6.57 -0.36 0.90
CA THR A 160 -7.36 -1.41 0.24
C THR A 160 -8.59 -1.78 1.07
N LYS A 161 -8.46 -1.87 2.41
CA LYS A 161 -9.60 -2.13 3.30
C LYS A 161 -10.62 -0.98 3.29
N SER A 162 -10.14 0.26 3.35
CA SER A 162 -10.99 1.46 3.32
C SER A 162 -11.77 1.54 2.01
N THR A 163 -11.09 1.42 0.87
CA THR A 163 -11.73 1.43 -0.45
C THR A 163 -12.68 0.26 -0.63
N LEU A 164 -12.34 -0.93 -0.13
CA LEU A 164 -13.26 -2.07 -0.13
C LEU A 164 -14.52 -1.80 0.71
N ALA A 165 -14.37 -1.21 1.89
CA ALA A 165 -15.52 -0.87 2.74
C ALA A 165 -16.43 0.16 2.04
N ALA A 166 -15.84 1.25 1.52
CA ALA A 166 -16.56 2.30 0.81
C ALA A 166 -17.28 1.77 -0.45
N SER A 167 -16.60 0.96 -1.26
CA SER A 167 -17.19 0.35 -2.48
C SER A 167 -18.32 -0.64 -2.18
N LEU A 168 -18.34 -1.24 -1.00
CA LEU A 168 -19.45 -2.07 -0.52
C LEU A 168 -20.58 -1.26 0.13
N GLY A 169 -20.44 0.07 0.23
CA GLY A 169 -21.41 0.92 0.93
C GLY A 169 -21.41 0.71 2.45
N LEU A 170 -20.37 0.07 3.00
CA LEU A 170 -20.18 0.09 4.44
C LEU A 170 -19.81 1.53 4.79
N PRO A 171 -20.51 2.17 5.76
CA PRO A 171 -20.08 3.47 6.25
C PRO A 171 -18.60 3.32 6.63
N ASP A 172 -17.77 4.25 6.17
CA ASP A 172 -16.33 4.19 6.43
C ASP A 172 -16.16 3.76 7.87
N PHE A 173 -15.62 2.55 8.06
CA PHE A 173 -14.85 2.30 9.25
C PHE A 173 -13.66 3.23 9.04
N VAL A 174 -13.84 4.52 9.33
CA VAL A 174 -12.77 5.29 9.91
C VAL A 174 -12.54 4.48 11.18
N PRO A 175 -11.49 3.63 11.26
CA PRO A 175 -10.94 3.41 12.57
C PRO A 175 -10.65 4.83 13.00
N LEU A 176 -11.50 5.35 13.87
CA LEU A 176 -11.15 6.52 14.61
C LEU A 176 -9.88 6.04 15.33
N GLU A 177 -8.71 6.27 14.72
CA GLU A 177 -7.41 5.90 15.30
C GLU A 177 -7.31 6.54 16.69
N HIS A 178 -8.06 7.63 16.87
CA HIS A 178 -8.61 8.11 18.12
C HIS A 178 -10.13 8.11 18.06
N ASP A 179 -10.80 7.02 18.49
CA ASP A 179 -12.19 7.15 18.90
C ASP A 179 -12.13 8.09 20.11
N PRO A 180 -12.57 9.35 19.99
CA PRO A 180 -12.46 10.28 21.10
C PRO A 180 -13.18 9.73 22.33
N PHE A 181 -14.12 8.81 22.16
CA PHE A 181 -14.76 8.09 23.24
C PHE A 181 -13.87 6.98 23.84
N GLN A 182 -13.07 6.24 23.05
CA GLN A 182 -12.10 5.30 23.61
C GLN A 182 -10.94 6.04 24.31
N ASP A 183 -10.45 7.14 23.75
CA ASP A 183 -9.45 7.99 24.42
C ASP A 183 -10.01 8.63 25.71
N LEU A 184 -11.32 8.91 25.78
CA LEU A 184 -12.00 9.33 27.01
C LEU A 184 -12.20 8.19 28.01
N LEU A 185 -12.25 6.94 27.55
CA LEU A 185 -12.39 5.74 28.39
C LEU A 185 -11.04 5.19 28.86
N ASP A 186 -9.97 5.39 28.10
CA ASP A 186 -8.61 4.96 28.42
C ASP A 186 -8.01 5.56 29.71
N PRO A 187 -8.27 6.82 30.14
CA PRO A 187 -7.83 7.30 31.44
C PRO A 187 -8.49 6.56 32.61
N PHE A 188 -9.60 5.84 32.40
CA PHE A 188 -10.18 4.94 33.40
C PHE A 188 -9.51 3.56 33.40
N ALA A 189 -9.01 3.09 32.25
CA ALA A 189 -8.29 1.82 32.13
C ALA A 189 -6.82 1.92 32.57
N ALA A 190 -6.18 3.07 32.33
CA ALA A 190 -4.79 3.37 32.69
C ALA A 190 -4.62 3.91 34.12
N ARG A 191 -5.69 3.96 34.94
CA ARG A 191 -5.47 4.12 36.38
C ARG A 191 -4.64 2.92 36.83
N PRO A 192 -3.44 3.13 37.40
CA PRO A 192 -2.73 2.05 38.05
C PRO A 192 -3.73 1.45 39.05
N ARG A 193 -4.10 0.19 38.84
CA ARG A 193 -4.72 -0.60 39.89
C ARG A 193 -3.71 -0.55 41.01
N GLU A 194 -3.89 0.38 41.95
CA GLU A 194 -3.22 0.28 43.23
C GLU A 194 -3.44 -1.17 43.66
N PRO A 195 -2.37 -1.92 43.94
CA PRO A 195 -2.52 -3.26 44.44
C PRO A 195 -3.40 -3.12 45.66
N VAL A 196 -4.65 -3.56 45.55
CA VAL A 196 -5.56 -3.65 46.69
C VAL A 196 -4.79 -4.52 47.66
N ARG A 197 -4.21 -3.89 48.68
CA ARG A 197 -3.51 -4.56 49.77
C ARG A 197 -4.56 -5.47 50.39
N LEU A 198 -4.53 -6.74 49.98
CA LEU A 198 -5.32 -7.83 50.53
C LEU A 198 -4.95 -8.14 52.00
N GLU A 199 -4.17 -7.27 52.66
CA GLU A 199 -3.78 -7.38 54.06
C GLU A 199 -4.81 -6.75 55.02
N GLU A 200 -5.78 -5.96 54.57
CA GLU A 200 -6.75 -5.30 55.48
C GLU A 200 -8.05 -6.07 55.74
N LEU A 201 -8.25 -7.24 55.13
CA LEU A 201 -9.43 -8.11 55.38
C LEU A 201 -9.14 -9.35 56.24
N GLN A 202 -7.93 -9.51 56.79
CA GLN A 202 -7.66 -10.49 57.84
C GLN A 202 -7.46 -9.78 59.19
N ARG A 203 -8.58 -9.38 59.81
CA ARG A 203 -8.65 -9.30 61.27
C ARG A 203 -8.96 -10.69 61.82
N PRO A 204 -8.00 -11.41 62.42
CA PRO A 204 -8.32 -12.54 63.27
C PRO A 204 -8.88 -12.02 64.59
N ALA A 205 -10.07 -12.50 64.95
CA ALA A 205 -10.53 -12.46 66.32
C ALA A 205 -9.62 -13.37 67.18
N CYS A 206 -9.06 -12.78 68.22
CA CYS A 206 -8.78 -13.36 69.55
C CYS A 206 -8.02 -14.72 69.66
N GLY A 207 -6.90 -14.65 70.38
CA GLY A 207 -6.27 -15.78 71.11
C GLY A 207 -5.03 -16.29 70.38
N GLY A 208 -3.81 -16.17 70.87
CA GLY A 208 -3.34 -16.30 72.25
C GLY A 208 -2.30 -17.44 72.23
N GLY A 209 -1.02 -17.10 72.36
CA GLY A 209 0.05 -18.10 72.34
C GLY A 209 1.41 -17.47 72.11
N ASP A 210 2.13 -17.26 73.21
CA ASP A 210 3.57 -17.00 73.28
C ASP A 210 4.34 -17.90 72.31
N LEU A 211 5.21 -17.31 71.49
CA LEU A 211 6.46 -17.92 71.08
C LEU A 211 7.46 -16.83 70.72
N GLN A 212 8.52 -16.76 71.54
CA GLN A 212 9.73 -16.00 71.34
C GLN A 212 10.43 -16.47 70.06
N TYR A 213 10.88 -15.55 69.21
CA TYR A 213 12.06 -15.76 68.39
C TYR A 213 12.77 -14.42 68.13
N GLU A 214 14.02 -14.35 68.61
CA GLU A 214 15.05 -13.36 68.27
C GLU A 214 15.23 -13.36 66.75
N GLY A 215 15.30 -12.22 66.06
CA GLY A 215 16.44 -11.30 66.12
C GLY A 215 17.38 -11.59 64.95
N VAL A 216 17.16 -10.95 63.79
CA VAL A 216 18.21 -10.70 62.79
C VAL A 216 17.96 -9.33 62.13
N GLU A 217 19.03 -8.57 62.14
CA GLU A 217 19.23 -7.17 61.76
C GLU A 217 19.06 -6.95 60.25
N ALA A 218 18.38 -5.87 59.85
CA ALA A 218 18.97 -4.63 59.33
C ALA A 218 19.82 -4.80 58.05
N GLY A 219 19.31 -4.27 56.93
CA GLY A 219 20.04 -4.16 55.67
C GLY A 219 19.33 -3.24 54.68
N ASP A 220 19.66 -1.95 54.78
CA ASP A 220 19.60 -0.85 53.79
C ASP A 220 18.57 -0.90 52.64
N GLU A 221 17.52 -0.09 52.78
CA GLU A 221 16.76 0.44 51.65
C GLU A 221 17.37 1.79 51.22
N ALA A 222 18.12 1.77 50.12
CA ALA A 222 18.51 2.98 49.40
C ALA A 222 17.32 3.52 48.61
N ALA A 223 16.71 4.58 49.12
CA ALA A 223 15.74 5.40 48.41
C ALA A 223 16.41 6.04 47.18
N MET A 224 15.99 5.63 45.97
CA MET A 224 16.23 6.40 44.74
C MET A 224 14.98 7.22 44.41
N GLU A 225 15.10 8.54 44.53
CA GLU A 225 14.16 9.49 43.94
C GLU A 225 14.27 9.47 42.40
N PRO A 226 13.16 9.38 41.64
CA PRO A 226 13.20 9.68 40.22
C PRO A 226 13.14 11.19 40.00
N ALA A 227 14.24 11.72 39.46
CA ALA A 227 14.35 13.09 39.01
C ALA A 227 13.65 13.31 37.65
N SER A 228 13.11 14.52 37.53
CA SER A 228 12.92 15.29 36.28
C SER A 228 11.73 14.97 35.38
N ALA A 229 10.68 15.77 35.58
CA ALA A 229 9.73 16.17 34.56
C ALA A 229 10.44 17.02 33.48
N GLY A 230 10.67 16.43 32.30
CA GLY A 230 11.05 17.15 31.09
C GLY A 230 9.78 17.55 30.32
N ALA A 231 9.44 18.82 30.37
CA ALA A 231 8.40 19.41 29.53
C ALA A 231 8.85 19.41 28.06
N THR A 232 8.06 18.79 27.19
CA THR A 232 8.23 18.86 25.73
C THR A 232 7.63 20.17 25.20
N PRO A 233 8.33 20.89 24.31
CA PRO A 233 7.75 22.07 23.66
C PRO A 233 6.83 21.66 22.51
N SER A 234 5.59 22.19 22.52
CA SER A 234 4.66 22.14 21.39
C SER A 234 5.27 22.76 20.14
N LEU A 235 5.33 21.99 19.07
CA LEU A 235 5.56 22.49 17.72
C LEU A 235 4.23 22.98 17.13
N VAL A 236 4.14 24.30 16.99
CA VAL A 236 3.16 25.01 16.16
C VAL A 236 3.53 24.76 14.69
N SER A 237 2.62 24.15 13.93
CA SER A 237 2.71 24.04 12.49
C SER A 237 2.12 25.30 11.85
N ASP A 238 2.97 26.20 11.36
CA ASP A 238 2.57 27.29 10.48
C ASP A 238 2.27 26.73 9.09
N GLY A 239 0.99 26.83 8.71
CA GLY A 239 0.52 26.56 7.36
C GLY A 239 0.86 27.73 6.43
N SER A 240 1.66 27.45 5.41
CA SER A 240 1.80 28.33 4.24
C SER A 240 1.46 27.51 2.99
N HIS A 241 0.20 27.61 2.57
CA HIS A 241 -0.26 27.18 1.25
C HIS A 241 0.40 28.08 0.19
N ALA A 242 1.41 27.55 -0.50
CA ALA A 242 1.79 28.05 -1.82
C ALA A 242 1.13 27.12 -2.84
N GLY A 243 0.11 27.64 -3.53
CA GLY A 243 -0.53 26.96 -4.64
C GLY A 243 0.46 26.82 -5.78
N ASP A 244 0.77 25.58 -6.14
CA ASP A 244 1.49 25.26 -7.36
C ASP A 244 0.45 25.06 -8.47
N GLY A 245 0.63 25.83 -9.54
CA GLY A 245 -0.30 25.87 -10.67
C GLY A 245 -0.05 24.69 -11.60
N ASP A 246 -1.12 23.98 -11.93
CA ASP A 246 -1.13 22.97 -12.98
C ASP A 246 -0.81 23.63 -14.34
N GLU A 247 0.44 23.49 -14.80
CA GLU A 247 0.81 23.71 -16.20
C GLU A 247 0.27 22.54 -17.04
N VAL A 248 -0.95 22.74 -17.56
CA VAL A 248 -1.55 21.90 -18.60
C VAL A 248 -0.77 22.04 -19.92
N MET A 249 0.07 21.06 -20.20
CA MET A 249 0.74 20.88 -21.49
C MET A 249 -0.31 20.57 -22.58
N SER A 250 -0.82 21.62 -23.23
CA SER A 250 -1.66 21.49 -24.43
C SER A 250 -0.80 21.05 -25.61
N VAL A 251 -0.95 19.79 -26.03
CA VAL A 251 -0.33 19.24 -27.24
C VAL A 251 -1.24 19.53 -28.43
N ASP A 252 -0.81 20.44 -29.30
CA ASP A 252 -1.42 20.66 -30.62
C ASP A 252 -1.16 19.45 -31.52
N THR A 253 -2.07 18.47 -31.51
CA THR A 253 -2.15 17.45 -32.55
C THR A 253 -2.83 18.03 -33.79
N ALA A 254 -2.03 18.53 -34.73
CA ALA A 254 -2.49 18.85 -36.07
C ALA A 254 -3.02 17.56 -36.75
N VAL A 255 -4.33 17.51 -36.95
CA VAL A 255 -5.04 16.47 -37.70
C VAL A 255 -4.63 16.54 -39.16
N ALA A 256 -3.81 15.59 -39.61
CA ALA A 256 -3.62 15.32 -41.03
C ALA A 256 -4.86 14.59 -41.56
N THR A 257 -5.58 15.24 -42.46
CA THR A 257 -6.67 14.66 -43.25
C THR A 257 -6.13 13.50 -44.09
N PRO A 258 -6.74 12.30 -44.08
CA PRO A 258 -6.43 11.27 -45.05
C PRO A 258 -7.09 11.64 -46.39
N SER A 259 -6.26 11.76 -47.42
CA SER A 259 -6.69 11.82 -48.80
C SER A 259 -7.30 10.48 -49.20
N ASP A 260 -8.51 10.54 -49.76
CA ASP A 260 -9.03 9.56 -50.70
C ASP A 260 -7.99 9.32 -51.81
N ASP A 261 -7.53 8.08 -51.98
CA ASP A 261 -7.34 7.50 -53.31
C ASP A 261 -6.89 6.04 -53.28
N ALA A 262 -7.31 5.34 -54.33
CA ALA A 262 -6.77 4.10 -54.90
C ALA A 262 -7.18 2.77 -54.23
N ALA A 263 -8.27 2.22 -54.79
CA ALA A 263 -8.42 0.80 -55.05
C ALA A 263 -7.17 0.23 -55.73
N LEU A 264 -6.53 -0.78 -55.15
CA LEU A 264 -5.59 -1.66 -55.84
C LEU A 264 -5.69 -3.09 -55.28
N ASP A 265 -6.19 -3.93 -56.18
CA ASP A 265 -5.86 -5.31 -56.53
C ASP A 265 -5.35 -6.30 -55.49
N GLU A 266 -6.04 -7.43 -55.52
CA GLU A 266 -5.66 -8.78 -55.14
C GLU A 266 -4.41 -9.24 -55.91
N ASP A 267 -3.81 -10.34 -55.43
CA ASP A 267 -2.64 -11.07 -55.96
C ASP A 267 -1.27 -10.62 -55.42
N ASP A 268 -0.73 -11.40 -54.48
CA ASP A 268 0.38 -12.31 -54.82
C ASP A 268 0.81 -13.15 -53.59
N GLU A 269 0.68 -14.46 -53.75
CA GLU A 269 1.25 -15.49 -52.90
C GLU A 269 2.76 -15.59 -53.18
N ASP A 270 3.59 -14.93 -52.37
CA ASP A 270 5.03 -15.19 -52.39
C ASP A 270 5.48 -15.91 -51.12
N GLY A 271 5.84 -17.18 -51.32
CA GLY A 271 6.51 -18.03 -50.35
C GLY A 271 7.83 -17.42 -49.92
N VAL A 272 7.90 -17.01 -48.65
CA VAL A 272 9.15 -16.64 -48.00
C VAL A 272 9.94 -17.91 -47.68
N ASP A 273 10.83 -18.29 -48.60
CA ASP A 273 11.96 -19.17 -48.31
C ASP A 273 12.87 -18.45 -47.29
N PHE A 274 12.83 -18.92 -46.05
CA PHE A 274 13.76 -18.49 -45.02
C PHE A 274 15.15 -19.04 -45.34
N GLU A 275 15.98 -18.20 -45.98
CA GLU A 275 17.39 -18.47 -46.23
C GLU A 275 18.13 -18.63 -44.90
N GLU A 276 18.77 -19.79 -44.74
CA GLU A 276 19.58 -20.18 -43.60
C GLU A 276 20.81 -19.25 -43.50
N VAL A 277 20.72 -18.24 -42.64
CA VAL A 277 21.82 -17.30 -42.40
C VAL A 277 22.96 -18.05 -41.71
N ALA A 278 24.01 -18.35 -42.47
CA ALA A 278 25.22 -18.96 -41.98
C ALA A 278 25.77 -18.18 -40.77
N ALA A 279 26.04 -18.90 -39.67
CA ALA A 279 26.62 -18.35 -38.47
C ALA A 279 27.94 -17.62 -38.79
N VAL A 280 27.90 -16.29 -38.72
CA VAL A 280 29.11 -15.46 -38.75
C VAL A 280 29.85 -15.71 -37.43
N SER A 281 30.92 -16.51 -37.50
CA SER A 281 31.94 -16.57 -36.45
C SER A 281 32.54 -15.18 -36.27
N MET A 282 32.04 -14.44 -35.29
CA MET A 282 32.71 -13.25 -34.79
C MET A 282 33.92 -13.68 -33.96
N ASP A 283 35.11 -13.39 -34.50
CA ASP A 283 36.36 -13.44 -33.75
C ASP A 283 36.25 -12.60 -32.45
N PRO A 284 36.72 -13.09 -31.30
CA PRO A 284 36.68 -12.37 -30.05
C PRO A 284 37.63 -11.17 -30.11
N SER A 285 37.08 -10.00 -30.43
CA SER A 285 37.79 -8.74 -30.24
C SER A 285 38.11 -8.55 -28.75
N PRO A 286 39.32 -8.09 -28.40
CA PRO A 286 39.74 -7.94 -27.01
C PRO A 286 38.84 -6.93 -26.30
N LEU A 287 38.26 -7.38 -25.18
CA LEU A 287 37.41 -6.59 -24.30
C LEU A 287 38.10 -5.26 -23.96
N PRO A 288 37.39 -4.12 -24.04
CA PRO A 288 37.89 -2.88 -23.46
C PRO A 288 38.06 -3.09 -21.96
N SER A 289 39.27 -2.79 -21.47
CA SER A 289 39.60 -2.79 -20.05
C SER A 289 38.54 -2.00 -19.28
N TYR A 290 37.86 -2.68 -18.35
CA TYR A 290 36.99 -2.07 -17.36
C TYR A 290 37.78 -0.97 -16.63
N GLN A 291 37.53 0.29 -16.97
CA GLN A 291 38.02 1.39 -16.15
C GLN A 291 37.12 1.44 -14.91
N PRO A 292 37.67 1.26 -13.70
CA PRO A 292 36.89 1.37 -12.48
C PRO A 292 36.29 2.77 -12.44
N HIS A 293 34.98 2.83 -12.23
CA HIS A 293 34.20 4.06 -12.07
C HIS A 293 35.05 5.14 -11.40
N GLU A 294 35.33 6.21 -12.14
CA GLU A 294 35.84 7.45 -11.56
C GLU A 294 34.87 7.82 -10.44
N ARG A 295 35.34 7.66 -9.20
CA ARG A 295 34.68 8.23 -8.03
C ARG A 295 34.46 9.71 -8.36
N LEU A 296 33.22 10.18 -8.28
CA LEU A 296 32.85 11.59 -8.38
C LEU A 296 33.82 12.39 -7.49
N SER A 297 34.86 12.98 -8.08
CA SER A 297 36.06 13.43 -7.36
C SER A 297 35.88 14.79 -6.66
N GLY A 298 34.64 15.25 -6.51
CA GLY A 298 34.31 16.57 -5.96
C GLY A 298 33.05 16.62 -5.08
N ALA A 299 32.52 15.47 -4.66
CA ALA A 299 31.42 15.42 -3.70
C ALA A 299 31.94 14.97 -2.33
N TYR A 300 31.82 15.83 -1.32
CA TYR A 300 32.03 15.44 0.08
C TYR A 300 30.77 15.71 0.89
N ALA A 301 30.47 14.80 1.80
CA ALA A 301 29.42 14.98 2.81
C ALA A 301 30.07 15.52 4.08
N GLU A 302 29.49 16.56 4.67
CA GLU A 302 29.87 16.95 6.04
C GLU A 302 29.39 15.89 7.04
N ALA A 303 30.08 15.79 8.17
CA ALA A 303 29.65 14.92 9.26
C ALA A 303 28.27 15.37 9.75
N ALA A 304 27.37 14.42 10.02
CA ALA A 304 26.01 14.71 10.46
C ALA A 304 26.02 15.62 11.68
N ALA A 305 25.28 16.73 11.61
CA ALA A 305 25.10 17.64 12.72
C ALA A 305 24.35 16.96 13.86
N ALA A 306 24.44 17.52 15.08
CA ALA A 306 23.84 16.92 16.29
C ALA A 306 22.29 16.81 16.22
N ASP A 307 21.66 17.49 15.28
CA ASP A 307 20.23 17.42 14.96
C ASP A 307 19.88 16.34 13.91
N GLY A 308 20.88 15.62 13.39
CA GLY A 308 20.71 14.60 12.36
C GLY A 308 20.67 15.12 10.92
N SER A 309 20.85 16.43 10.71
CA SER A 309 20.96 16.99 9.36
C SER A 309 22.33 16.68 8.74
N PHE A 310 22.36 16.46 7.42
CA PHE A 310 23.61 16.34 6.67
C PHE A 310 23.50 17.12 5.36
N SER A 311 24.60 17.75 4.97
CA SER A 311 24.74 18.53 3.74
C SER A 311 25.75 17.87 2.82
N ILE A 312 25.41 17.78 1.53
CA ILE A 312 26.30 17.27 0.48
C ILE A 312 26.72 18.47 -0.37
N HIS A 313 28.03 18.75 -0.41
CA HIS A 313 28.60 19.84 -1.20
C HIS A 313 29.23 19.28 -2.47
N PHE A 314 28.90 19.89 -3.62
CA PHE A 314 29.53 19.62 -4.91
C PHE A 314 30.45 20.79 -5.24
N THR A 315 31.77 20.61 -5.19
CA THR A 315 32.73 21.72 -5.36
C THR A 315 33.03 22.10 -6.79
N ASP A 316 32.70 21.23 -7.75
CA ASP A 316 33.22 21.35 -9.14
C ASP A 316 32.12 21.55 -10.20
N ILE A 317 30.85 21.72 -9.80
CA ILE A 317 29.77 22.01 -10.74
C ILE A 317 29.54 23.53 -10.72
N PRO A 318 29.94 24.28 -11.78
CA PRO A 318 29.62 25.70 -11.86
C PRO A 318 28.09 25.86 -11.78
N PRO A 319 27.58 26.85 -11.02
CA PRO A 319 26.15 27.06 -10.89
C PRO A 319 25.56 27.19 -12.30
N PRO A 320 24.41 26.55 -12.58
CA PRO A 320 23.76 26.68 -13.87
C PRO A 320 23.58 28.18 -14.13
N THR A 321 24.28 28.69 -15.14
CA THR A 321 24.04 30.04 -15.62
C THR A 321 22.62 30.04 -16.13
N LEU A 322 21.71 30.66 -15.37
CA LEU A 322 20.43 31.09 -15.86
C LEU A 322 20.72 31.95 -17.09
N GLN A 323 20.61 31.34 -18.27
CA GLN A 323 20.50 32.09 -19.50
C GLN A 323 19.15 32.78 -19.41
N ASP A 324 19.20 34.05 -19.04
CA ASP A 324 18.11 35.00 -19.08
C ASP A 324 17.51 35.01 -20.49
N GLY A 325 16.53 34.12 -20.70
CA GLY A 325 15.54 34.24 -21.75
C GLY A 325 14.58 35.34 -21.37
N GLU A 326 15.04 36.60 -21.37
CA GLU A 326 14.17 37.77 -21.32
C GLU A 326 13.29 37.77 -22.58
N LEU A 327 12.12 37.13 -22.48
CA LEU A 327 11.00 37.39 -23.37
C LEU A 327 10.48 38.80 -23.05
N SER A 328 11.08 39.78 -23.71
CA SER A 328 10.55 41.14 -23.78
C SER A 328 9.15 41.09 -24.42
N LEU A 329 8.11 41.08 -23.60
CA LEU A 329 6.73 41.39 -23.99
C LEU A 329 6.65 42.88 -24.37
N GLN A 330 7.14 43.22 -25.56
CA GLN A 330 6.81 44.48 -26.21
C GLN A 330 5.40 44.37 -26.77
N GLN A 331 4.56 45.32 -26.33
CA GLN A 331 3.18 45.60 -26.74
C GLN A 331 2.11 44.85 -25.93
N GLY A 332 1.57 45.58 -24.94
CA GLY A 332 0.42 45.24 -24.13
C GLY A 332 -0.84 44.93 -24.94
N ALA A 333 -0.93 43.69 -25.42
CA ALA A 333 -2.14 43.07 -25.91
C ALA A 333 -2.36 41.78 -25.12
N THR A 334 -3.13 41.86 -24.04
CA THR A 334 -3.69 40.68 -23.39
C THR A 334 -4.78 40.10 -24.31
N PRO A 335 -4.67 38.84 -24.78
CA PRO A 335 -5.77 38.19 -25.48
C PRO A 335 -6.76 37.65 -24.44
N ILE A 336 -7.49 38.55 -23.78
CA ILE A 336 -8.71 38.18 -23.05
C ILE A 336 -9.82 38.15 -24.10
N THR A 337 -9.89 37.05 -24.84
CA THR A 337 -11.00 36.78 -25.77
C THR A 337 -11.97 35.83 -25.08
N GLY A 338 -13.07 36.43 -24.63
CA GLY A 338 -14.27 35.89 -24.00
C GLY A 338 -14.56 34.39 -24.10
N GLN A 339 -14.51 33.72 -22.95
CA GLN A 339 -15.50 32.71 -22.59
C GLN A 339 -16.45 33.32 -21.55
N ARG A 340 -17.36 34.18 -22.04
CA ARG A 340 -18.62 34.45 -21.36
C ARG A 340 -19.66 33.52 -21.96
N ARG A 341 -19.82 32.35 -21.37
CA ARG A 341 -21.09 31.61 -21.45
C ARG A 341 -21.40 31.19 -20.03
N GLY A 342 -22.27 31.97 -19.39
CA GLY A 342 -22.80 31.64 -18.08
C GLY A 342 -23.41 30.26 -18.16
N PHE A 343 -22.89 29.37 -17.32
CA PHE A 343 -23.60 28.18 -16.91
C PHE A 343 -24.50 28.68 -15.78
N ASP A 344 -25.76 28.95 -16.09
CA ASP A 344 -26.79 29.22 -15.08
C ASP A 344 -27.27 27.84 -14.59
N PRO A 345 -26.85 27.37 -13.40
CA PRO A 345 -27.24 26.04 -12.90
C PRO A 345 -28.73 25.94 -12.54
N ASP A 346 -29.49 27.01 -12.72
CA ASP A 346 -30.87 27.14 -12.24
C ASP A 346 -31.92 26.99 -13.37
N GLU A 347 -31.50 26.91 -14.65
CA GLU A 347 -32.43 26.92 -15.81
C GLU A 347 -32.89 25.53 -16.28
N GLU A 348 -32.25 24.43 -15.87
CA GLU A 348 -32.57 23.07 -16.36
C GLU A 348 -33.43 22.19 -15.44
N TYR A 349 -33.89 22.71 -14.29
CA TYR A 349 -34.91 22.03 -13.49
C TYR A 349 -36.17 22.88 -13.45
N PRO A 350 -37.08 22.77 -14.46
CA PRO A 350 -38.47 23.12 -14.24
C PRO A 350 -39.00 22.17 -13.16
N LEU A 351 -38.89 22.61 -11.91
CA LEU A 351 -39.69 22.10 -10.80
C LEU A 351 -41.13 22.38 -11.18
N THR A 352 -41.74 21.45 -11.92
CA THR A 352 -43.19 21.35 -11.95
C THR A 352 -43.59 21.09 -10.52
N GLU A 353 -44.09 22.14 -9.86
CA GLU A 353 -44.88 22.08 -8.65
C GLU A 353 -46.13 21.24 -8.95
N GLU A 354 -45.95 19.93 -9.13
CA GLU A 354 -47.04 18.97 -9.14
C GLU A 354 -47.44 18.80 -7.68
N GLU A 355 -48.45 19.61 -7.35
CA GLU A 355 -49.25 19.66 -6.14
C GLU A 355 -49.73 18.24 -5.78
N GLY A 356 -48.84 17.47 -5.15
CA GLY A 356 -49.10 16.12 -4.66
C GLY A 356 -50.03 16.19 -3.46
N ASP A 357 -51.24 15.66 -3.66
CA ASP A 357 -52.27 15.45 -2.65
C ASP A 357 -51.67 14.96 -1.31
N PRO A 358 -52.07 15.54 -0.16
CA PRO A 358 -51.69 14.99 1.13
C PRO A 358 -52.31 13.59 1.25
N ILE A 359 -51.46 12.55 1.15
CA ILE A 359 -51.87 11.17 1.39
C ILE A 359 -52.47 11.12 2.79
N GLY A 360 -53.81 11.04 2.81
CA GLY A 360 -54.62 10.92 4.01
C GLY A 360 -54.17 9.70 4.80
N GLY A 361 -53.82 9.94 6.06
CA GLY A 361 -53.52 8.91 7.01
C GLY A 361 -54.65 7.89 7.12
N ASN A 362 -54.31 6.63 6.88
CA ASN A 362 -55.05 5.52 7.43
C ASN A 362 -54.15 4.82 8.45
N GLY A 363 -54.23 5.32 9.68
CA GLY A 363 -53.69 4.65 10.85
C GLY A 363 -54.40 3.30 11.03
N VAL A 364 -53.78 2.24 10.51
CA VAL A 364 -54.07 0.87 10.91
C VAL A 364 -53.03 0.50 11.97
N THR A 365 -53.27 0.93 13.21
CA THR A 365 -52.56 0.42 14.39
C THR A 365 -53.12 -0.97 14.70
N GLY A 366 -52.61 -1.98 13.99
CA GLY A 366 -52.84 -3.38 14.33
C GLY A 366 -51.95 -3.80 15.50
N PRO A 367 -52.51 -4.29 16.63
CA PRO A 367 -51.72 -4.80 17.74
C PRO A 367 -51.25 -6.22 17.39
N GLY A 368 -50.05 -6.35 16.84
CA GLY A 368 -49.50 -7.66 16.51
C GLY A 368 -48.28 -7.69 15.60
N HIS A 369 -47.58 -6.57 15.38
CA HIS A 369 -46.31 -6.60 14.69
C HIS A 369 -45.20 -6.91 15.71
N GLU A 370 -44.97 -8.20 15.90
CA GLU A 370 -43.74 -8.71 16.50
C GLU A 370 -42.57 -8.10 15.72
N ASP A 371 -41.63 -7.50 16.46
CA ASP A 371 -40.32 -7.00 16.06
C ASP A 371 -39.90 -7.43 14.65
N ALA A 372 -40.36 -6.68 13.64
CA ALA A 372 -39.63 -6.60 12.39
C ALA A 372 -38.44 -5.70 12.70
N GLY A 373 -37.44 -6.29 13.36
CA GLY A 373 -36.19 -5.63 13.64
C GLY A 373 -35.71 -4.99 12.34
N GLU A 374 -35.73 -3.67 12.32
CA GLU A 374 -35.20 -2.86 11.24
C GLU A 374 -33.72 -3.23 11.13
N HIS A 375 -33.41 -4.21 10.29
CA HIS A 375 -32.05 -4.46 9.83
C HIS A 375 -31.71 -3.29 8.91
N GLU A 376 -31.42 -2.14 9.54
CA GLU A 376 -31.37 -0.81 8.92
C GLU A 376 -30.21 -0.64 7.92
N ASP A 377 -29.26 -1.57 7.89
CA ASP A 377 -28.20 -1.56 6.87
C ASP A 377 -28.25 -2.87 6.09
N GLY A 378 -28.61 -2.79 4.80
CA GLY A 378 -28.79 -3.93 3.90
C GLY A 378 -27.54 -4.76 3.59
N ILE A 379 -26.49 -4.69 4.42
CA ILE A 379 -25.28 -5.48 4.31
C ILE A 379 -25.25 -6.52 5.43
N ASP A 380 -25.18 -7.79 5.05
CA ASP A 380 -25.04 -8.92 5.97
C ASP A 380 -23.80 -8.72 6.88
N ASP A 381 -23.97 -8.92 8.19
CA ASP A 381 -22.88 -8.92 9.18
C ASP A 381 -21.72 -9.84 8.76
N LYS A 382 -22.04 -10.93 8.06
CA LYS A 382 -21.04 -11.82 7.47
C LYS A 382 -20.12 -11.11 6.49
N THR A 383 -20.63 -10.20 5.66
CA THR A 383 -19.81 -9.43 4.70
C THR A 383 -18.90 -8.45 5.45
N ARG A 384 -19.43 -7.80 6.49
CA ARG A 384 -18.66 -6.92 7.37
C ARG A 384 -17.50 -7.66 8.05
N ASP A 385 -17.76 -8.86 8.57
CA ASP A 385 -16.73 -9.71 9.19
C ASP A 385 -15.69 -10.18 8.16
N ARG A 386 -16.12 -10.48 6.93
CA ARG A 386 -15.19 -10.80 5.84
C ARG A 386 -14.27 -9.63 5.51
N VAL A 387 -14.79 -8.41 5.40
CA VAL A 387 -13.97 -7.19 5.18
C VAL A 387 -12.95 -7.01 6.30
N LYS A 388 -13.35 -7.20 7.56
CA LYS A 388 -12.41 -7.15 8.70
C LYS A 388 -11.30 -8.19 8.61
N SER A 389 -11.62 -9.39 8.10
CA SER A 389 -10.66 -10.50 7.96
C SER A 389 -9.69 -10.35 6.78
N VAL A 390 -9.94 -9.43 5.84
CA VAL A 390 -9.03 -9.16 4.73
C VAL A 390 -7.67 -8.74 5.29
N PHE A 391 -6.57 -9.31 4.78
CA PHE A 391 -5.20 -9.01 5.24
C PHE A 391 -4.90 -9.24 6.72
N GLU A 392 -5.75 -9.95 7.46
CA GLU A 392 -5.55 -10.19 8.89
C GLU A 392 -4.23 -10.92 9.19
N GLN A 393 -3.81 -11.85 8.31
CA GLN A 393 -2.56 -12.59 8.52
C GLN A 393 -1.34 -11.69 8.30
N THR A 394 -1.39 -10.83 7.29
CA THR A 394 -0.34 -9.84 7.00
C THR A 394 -0.19 -8.85 8.15
N GLU A 395 -1.28 -8.33 8.70
CA GLU A 395 -1.25 -7.42 9.85
C GLU A 395 -0.64 -8.09 11.10
N ARG A 396 -1.03 -9.35 11.38
CA ARG A 396 -0.41 -10.13 12.46
C ARG A 396 1.09 -10.34 12.24
N ALA A 397 1.50 -10.67 11.02
CA ALA A 397 2.91 -10.85 10.68
C ALA A 397 3.71 -9.54 10.85
N LEU A 398 3.16 -8.40 10.43
CA LEU A 398 3.75 -7.08 10.62
C LEU A 398 3.87 -6.72 12.10
N ALA A 399 2.83 -6.96 12.90
CA ALA A 399 2.87 -6.73 14.35
C ALA A 399 3.96 -7.56 15.04
N LEU A 400 4.14 -8.83 14.64
CA LEU A 400 5.23 -9.68 15.13
C LEU A 400 6.61 -9.12 14.76
N LEU A 401 6.79 -8.66 13.51
CA LEU A 401 8.05 -8.05 13.07
C LEU A 401 8.36 -6.75 13.83
N ARG A 402 7.35 -5.92 14.13
CA ARG A 402 7.53 -4.73 14.97
C ARG A 402 7.94 -5.10 16.39
N ALA A 403 7.27 -6.08 17.01
CA ALA A 403 7.63 -6.55 18.35
C ALA A 403 9.07 -7.10 18.41
N GLN A 404 9.50 -7.83 17.37
CA GLN A 404 10.88 -8.32 17.26
C GLN A 404 11.88 -7.18 17.09
N ALA A 405 11.58 -6.17 16.27
CA ALA A 405 12.44 -5.00 16.09
C ALA A 405 12.56 -4.19 17.39
N ALA A 406 11.47 -4.02 18.14
CA ALA A 406 11.46 -3.34 19.42
C ALA A 406 12.24 -4.10 20.51
N ALA A 407 12.21 -5.45 20.50
CA ALA A 407 12.99 -6.26 21.44
C ALA A 407 14.49 -6.29 21.13
N ALA A 408 14.90 -5.91 19.91
CA ALA A 408 16.29 -5.86 19.48
C ALA A 408 16.95 -4.48 19.68
N ALA A 409 16.16 -3.43 19.88
CA ALA A 409 16.60 -2.08 20.21
C ALA A 409 16.79 -1.94 21.73
#